data_AF-A0A9X0CSH0-F1
#
_entry.id   AF-A0A9X0CSH0-F1
#
_cell.length_a   1.000
_cell.length_b   1.000
_cell.length_c   1.000
_cell.angle_alpha   90.00
_cell.angle_beta   90.00
_cell.angle_gamma   90.00
#
_symmetry.space_group_name_H-M   'P 1'
#
loop_
_entity.id
_entity.type
_entity.pdbx_description
1 polymer ?
#
loop_
_entity_poly.entity_id
_entity_poly.type
_entity_poly.pdbx_seq_one_letter_code
_entity_poly.pdbx_strand_id
1 'polypeptide(L)'
;MTIEEFRVETSGEEIQTKNADDDRMSKAELLDEFSSYTTLHGFHFVLGSFSLLRRIVWAVLLISGMATLILQCLNGFSKFAENDSVTVREQQRNKTILFPAVTICNQNMLRKDKILGTEAQKFMDDIESLLFGEGLRNNSNETFALDLDRVVKEAGHNISDMLTSCTWQRGLCGPEDFSLFISSQRGLCYTFNSGRPGHPLRYQSSAGRSNGLLLQLNAEPDQYYGPFNMLEGTGFRVLVHDQNEWPDMENYGIDISPGFSSTIRIQRHKTVRLEPPYKSQCGERKLAASETYSFSACFMEC
;
A
#
# COMPACT_ATOMS: atom_id res chain seq x y z
N MET A 1 17.81 88.82 -68.53
CA MET A 1 16.85 89.85 -68.97
C MET A 1 15.58 89.08 -69.28
N THR A 2 14.53 89.07 -68.47
CA THR A 2 14.05 90.06 -67.51
C THR A 2 13.19 89.32 -66.48
N ILE A 3 13.33 89.74 -65.22
CA ILE A 3 12.37 89.50 -64.15
C ILE A 3 11.21 90.48 -64.39
N GLU A 4 9.97 90.01 -64.34
CA GLU A 4 8.83 90.86 -63.98
C GLU A 4 7.97 90.14 -62.93
N GLU A 5 7.85 90.81 -61.78
CA GLU A 5 6.89 90.54 -60.72
C GLU A 5 5.47 90.84 -61.21
N PHE A 6 4.46 90.05 -60.81
CA PHE A 6 3.19 90.65 -60.42
C PHE A 6 2.31 89.75 -59.52
N ARG A 7 2.15 90.26 -58.29
CA ARG A 7 0.91 90.35 -57.48
C ARG A 7 0.26 89.08 -56.93
N VAL A 8 0.44 88.95 -55.62
CA VAL A 8 -0.34 88.15 -54.67
C VAL A 8 -1.73 88.77 -54.49
N GLU A 9 -2.78 87.97 -54.70
CA GLU A 9 -4.11 88.22 -54.13
C GLU A 9 -4.38 87.18 -53.05
N THR A 10 -4.58 87.68 -51.83
CA THR A 10 -5.01 86.92 -50.66
C THR A 10 -6.52 86.70 -50.74
N SER A 11 -6.96 85.44 -50.80
CA SER A 11 -8.31 85.06 -50.36
C SER A 11 -8.14 84.18 -49.12
N GLY A 12 -8.48 84.75 -47.95
CA GLY A 12 -8.52 84.02 -46.70
C GLY A 12 -9.61 82.96 -46.76
N GLU A 13 -9.28 81.76 -46.28
CA GLU A 13 -10.28 80.81 -45.82
C GLU A 13 -9.77 80.17 -44.53
N GLU A 14 -10.67 80.17 -43.55
CA GLU A 14 -10.42 80.09 -42.12
C GLU A 14 -9.83 78.73 -41.69
N ILE A 15 -8.84 78.81 -40.80
CA ILE A 15 -8.44 77.69 -39.95
C ILE A 15 -9.61 77.41 -38.99
N GLN A 16 -10.45 76.43 -39.32
CA GLN A 16 -11.36 75.85 -38.33
C GLN A 16 -10.55 75.02 -37.34
N THR A 17 -10.19 75.64 -36.22
CA THR A 17 -9.95 74.96 -34.96
C THR A 17 -11.23 74.23 -34.56
N LYS A 18 -11.33 72.92 -34.87
CA LYS A 18 -12.34 72.07 -34.26
C LYS A 18 -11.92 71.73 -32.84
N ASN A 19 -12.82 72.08 -31.94
CA ASN A 19 -12.72 72.00 -30.49
C ASN A 19 -12.29 70.60 -30.00
N ALA A 20 -11.34 70.61 -29.07
CA ALA A 20 -11.07 69.52 -28.15
C ALA A 20 -12.15 69.52 -27.05
N ASP A 21 -13.34 68.99 -27.36
CA ASP A 21 -14.34 68.56 -26.38
C ASP A 21 -15.42 67.76 -27.11
N ASP A 22 -15.17 66.44 -27.22
CA ASP A 22 -16.11 65.32 -27.05
C ASP A 22 -15.59 64.06 -27.77
N ASP A 23 -14.36 63.64 -27.47
CA ASP A 23 -13.80 62.37 -27.98
C ASP A 23 -14.24 61.19 -27.09
N ARG A 24 -15.53 61.17 -26.72
CA ARG A 24 -16.15 59.97 -26.17
C ARG A 24 -16.70 59.18 -27.34
N MET A 25 -15.85 58.34 -27.93
CA MET A 25 -16.31 57.31 -28.86
C MET A 25 -17.58 56.66 -28.35
N SER A 26 -18.56 56.50 -29.23
CA SER A 26 -19.79 55.82 -28.89
C SER A 26 -19.48 54.40 -28.43
N LYS A 27 -20.22 53.89 -27.44
CA LYS A 27 -20.07 52.50 -26.96
C LYS A 27 -20.12 51.48 -28.10
N ALA A 28 -20.85 51.79 -29.17
CA ALA A 28 -20.94 50.95 -30.35
C ALA A 28 -19.65 50.95 -31.19
N GLU A 29 -19.00 52.10 -31.35
CA GLU A 29 -17.73 52.25 -32.09
C GLU A 29 -16.59 51.55 -31.33
N LEU A 30 -16.58 51.68 -30.00
CA LEU A 30 -15.63 50.96 -29.14
C LEU A 30 -15.78 49.44 -29.24
N LEU A 31 -17.01 48.93 -29.30
CA LEU A 31 -17.28 47.50 -29.43
C LEU A 31 -16.93 46.95 -30.82
N ASP A 32 -17.17 47.73 -31.87
CA ASP A 32 -16.82 47.35 -33.25
C ASP A 32 -15.30 47.28 -33.41
N GLU A 33 -14.58 48.30 -32.93
CA GLU A 33 -13.11 48.32 -32.92
C GLU A 33 -12.56 47.14 -32.11
N PHE A 34 -13.05 46.92 -30.88
CA PHE A 34 -12.66 45.77 -30.04
C PHE A 34 -12.89 44.43 -30.74
N SER A 35 -14.01 44.29 -31.44
CA SER A 35 -14.34 43.05 -32.15
C SER A 35 -13.39 42.78 -33.31
N SER A 36 -12.81 43.82 -33.91
CA SER A 36 -11.90 43.70 -35.05
C SER A 36 -10.51 43.19 -34.68
N TYR A 37 -10.03 43.46 -33.46
CA TYR A 37 -8.70 43.02 -33.00
C TYR A 37 -8.71 41.93 -31.92
N THR A 38 -9.88 41.55 -31.37
CA THR A 38 -9.96 40.46 -30.39
C THR A 38 -9.60 39.11 -31.00
N THR A 39 -8.99 38.24 -30.18
CA THR A 39 -8.68 36.86 -30.55
C THR A 39 -9.88 35.91 -30.38
N LEU A 40 -11.02 36.43 -29.88
CA LEU A 40 -12.24 35.64 -29.74
C LEU A 40 -12.82 35.33 -31.13
N HIS A 41 -12.50 34.14 -31.63
CA HIS A 41 -12.95 33.66 -32.93
C HIS A 41 -14.47 33.78 -33.06
N GLY A 42 -14.91 34.44 -34.14
CA GLY A 42 -16.33 34.59 -34.48
C GLY A 42 -17.04 35.80 -33.88
N PHE A 43 -16.44 36.48 -32.90
CA PHE A 43 -17.06 37.65 -32.24
C PHE A 43 -17.30 38.82 -33.20
N HIS A 44 -16.34 39.10 -34.09
CA HIS A 44 -16.47 40.11 -35.14
C HIS A 44 -17.66 39.85 -36.08
N PHE A 45 -18.05 38.59 -36.33
CA PHE A 45 -19.19 38.29 -37.21
C PHE A 45 -20.56 38.58 -36.58
N VAL A 46 -20.61 38.76 -35.26
CA VAL A 46 -21.82 39.14 -34.53
C VAL A 46 -22.00 40.67 -34.53
N LEU A 47 -20.91 41.43 -34.41
CA LEU A 47 -20.94 42.90 -34.29
C LEU A 47 -20.80 43.63 -35.63
N GLY A 48 -20.04 43.10 -36.59
CA GLY A 48 -19.83 43.72 -37.91
C GLY A 48 -21.12 43.86 -38.74
N SER A 49 -21.15 44.78 -39.71
CA SER A 49 -22.31 45.26 -40.49
C SER A 49 -22.98 44.25 -41.46
N PHE A 50 -23.12 42.98 -41.06
CA PHE A 50 -23.72 41.91 -41.86
C PHE A 50 -25.25 41.79 -41.70
N SER A 51 -25.87 40.97 -42.55
CA SER A 51 -27.31 40.67 -42.46
C SER A 51 -27.70 40.06 -41.12
N LEU A 52 -28.93 40.35 -40.67
CA LEU A 52 -29.46 39.86 -39.38
C LEU A 52 -29.38 38.33 -39.26
N LEU A 53 -29.68 37.61 -40.34
CA LEU A 53 -29.59 36.14 -40.37
C LEU A 53 -28.17 35.64 -40.09
N ARG A 54 -27.16 36.25 -40.71
CA ARG A 54 -25.76 35.86 -40.52
C ARG A 54 -25.31 36.12 -39.08
N ARG A 55 -25.68 37.28 -38.52
CA ARG A 55 -25.38 37.62 -37.12
C ARG A 55 -26.02 36.64 -36.15
N ILE A 56 -27.29 36.26 -36.38
CA ILE A 56 -27.99 35.26 -35.56
C ILE A 56 -27.31 33.90 -35.62
N VAL A 57 -26.95 33.41 -36.82
CA VAL A 57 -26.26 32.12 -36.98
C VAL A 57 -24.93 32.11 -36.24
N TRP A 58 -24.10 33.15 -36.38
CA TRP A 58 -22.83 33.25 -35.65
C TRP A 58 -23.02 33.38 -34.15
N ALA A 59 -24.03 34.12 -33.68
CA ALA A 59 -24.35 34.20 -32.26
C ALA A 59 -24.75 32.83 -31.68
N VAL A 60 -25.59 32.07 -32.38
CA VAL A 60 -25.98 30.71 -31.95
C VAL A 60 -24.77 29.78 -31.91
N LEU A 61 -23.91 29.81 -32.94
CA LEU A 61 -22.70 28.99 -32.98
C LEU A 61 -21.76 29.33 -31.82
N LEU A 62 -21.53 30.61 -31.53
CA LEU A 62 -20.70 31.04 -30.40
C LEU A 62 -21.28 30.64 -29.05
N ILE A 63 -22.58 30.82 -28.85
CA ILE A 63 -23.26 30.42 -27.61
C ILE A 63 -23.15 28.90 -27.43
N SER A 64 -23.39 28.12 -28.48
CA SER A 64 -23.28 26.66 -28.42
C SER A 64 -21.84 26.20 -28.14
N GLY A 65 -20.84 26.80 -28.80
CA GLY A 65 -19.43 26.51 -28.57
C GLY A 65 -19.01 26.84 -27.13
N MET A 66 -19.40 28.02 -26.63
CA MET A 66 -19.14 28.43 -25.25
C MET A 66 -19.80 27.49 -24.24
N ALA A 67 -21.05 27.07 -24.48
CA ALA A 67 -21.73 26.11 -23.62
C ALA A 67 -21.02 24.75 -23.60
N THR A 68 -20.61 24.22 -24.76
CA THR A 68 -19.84 22.95 -24.81
C THR A 68 -18.49 23.06 -24.12
N LEU A 69 -17.78 24.19 -24.26
CA LEU A 69 -16.51 24.45 -23.59
C LEU A 69 -16.70 24.48 -22.08
N ILE A 70 -17.71 25.20 -21.58
CA ILE A 70 -18.03 25.25 -20.14
C ILE A 70 -18.32 23.84 -19.63
N LEU A 71 -19.16 23.06 -20.32
CA LEU A 71 -19.47 21.68 -19.94
C LEU A 71 -18.22 20.79 -19.92
N GLN A 72 -17.34 20.90 -20.92
CA GLN A 72 -16.08 20.14 -20.95
C GLN A 72 -15.13 20.55 -19.82
N CYS A 73 -15.00 21.84 -19.53
CA CYS A 73 -14.19 22.34 -18.42
C CYS A 73 -14.73 21.86 -17.07
N LEU A 74 -16.05 21.91 -16.87
CA LEU A 74 -16.69 21.41 -15.64
C LEU A 74 -16.49 19.89 -15.49
N ASN A 75 -16.66 19.12 -16.56
CA ASN A 75 -16.42 17.67 -16.53
C ASN A 75 -14.94 17.33 -16.30
N GLY A 76 -14.02 18.08 -16.92
CA GLY A 76 -12.58 17.94 -16.72
C GLY A 76 -12.18 18.26 -15.29
N PHE A 77 -12.72 19.33 -14.72
CA PHE A 77 -12.50 19.69 -13.33
C PHE A 77 -13.07 18.65 -12.37
N SER A 78 -14.29 18.13 -12.61
CA SER A 78 -14.87 17.05 -11.79
C SER A 78 -13.97 15.82 -11.77
N LYS A 79 -13.50 15.36 -12.94
CA LYS A 79 -12.59 14.21 -13.03
C LYS A 79 -11.25 14.44 -12.34
N PHE A 80 -10.72 15.65 -12.42
CA PHE A 80 -9.50 16.00 -11.70
C PHE A 80 -9.73 16.02 -10.18
N ALA A 81 -10.85 16.58 -9.72
CA ALA A 81 -11.22 16.66 -8.31
C ALA A 81 -11.55 15.28 -7.68
N GLU A 82 -11.90 14.28 -8.49
CA GLU A 82 -12.14 12.90 -8.04
C GLU A 82 -10.86 12.19 -7.53
N ASN A 83 -9.67 12.72 -7.82
CA ASN A 83 -8.36 12.15 -7.43
C ASN A 83 -8.24 10.65 -7.76
N ASP A 84 -8.74 10.25 -8.93
CA ASP A 84 -8.60 8.87 -9.41
C ASP A 84 -7.18 8.59 -9.90
N SER A 85 -6.72 7.36 -9.62
CA SER A 85 -5.38 6.91 -10.00
C SER A 85 -5.45 5.63 -10.81
N VAL A 86 -4.48 5.46 -11.72
CA VAL A 86 -4.37 4.27 -12.56
C VAL A 86 -3.29 3.35 -11.98
N THR A 87 -3.59 2.05 -11.90
CA THR A 87 -2.61 1.05 -11.46
C THR A 87 -1.71 0.66 -12.63
N VAL A 88 -0.41 0.94 -12.50
CA VAL A 88 0.61 0.45 -13.43
C VAL A 88 1.18 -0.86 -12.90
N ARG A 89 1.28 -1.88 -13.77
CA ARG A 89 1.91 -3.17 -13.46
C ARG A 89 3.19 -3.32 -14.25
N GLU A 90 4.30 -3.46 -13.55
CA GLU A 90 5.61 -3.70 -14.16
C GLU A 90 6.20 -5.00 -13.60
N GLN A 91 6.86 -5.78 -14.47
CA GLN A 91 7.63 -6.94 -14.06
C GLN A 91 9.11 -6.54 -13.92
N GLN A 92 9.55 -6.26 -12.70
CA GLN A 92 10.97 -6.00 -12.43
C GLN A 92 11.76 -7.31 -12.42
N ARG A 93 12.80 -7.38 -13.26
CA ARG A 93 13.75 -8.50 -13.32
C ARG A 93 15.07 -8.10 -12.64
N ASN A 94 15.07 -8.13 -11.32
CA ASN A 94 16.27 -7.82 -10.55
C ASN A 94 17.25 -9.00 -10.59
N LYS A 95 18.54 -8.71 -10.78
CA LYS A 95 19.62 -9.72 -10.73
C LYS A 95 19.73 -10.40 -9.36
N THR A 96 19.37 -9.66 -8.31
CA THR A 96 19.36 -10.12 -6.92
C THR A 96 18.10 -9.63 -6.23
N ILE A 97 17.43 -10.50 -5.50
CA ILE A 97 16.21 -10.22 -4.75
C ILE A 97 16.46 -10.63 -3.30
N LEU A 98 16.04 -9.79 -2.35
CA LEU A 98 16.04 -10.17 -0.93
C LEU A 98 15.17 -11.41 -0.74
N PHE A 99 15.73 -12.47 -0.15
CA PHE A 99 14.95 -13.64 0.21
C PHE A 99 13.96 -13.23 1.33
N PRO A 100 12.72 -13.74 1.37
CA PRO A 100 11.79 -13.39 2.44
C PRO A 100 12.24 -13.94 3.79
N ALA A 101 11.58 -13.48 4.85
CA ALA A 101 11.62 -14.15 6.14
C ALA A 101 10.70 -15.38 6.09
N VAL A 102 11.14 -16.49 6.68
CA VAL A 102 10.36 -17.72 6.77
C VAL A 102 10.22 -18.10 8.23
N THR A 103 9.03 -17.88 8.79
CA THR A 103 8.69 -18.23 10.18
C THR A 103 8.04 -19.59 10.24
N ILE A 104 8.52 -20.43 11.16
CA ILE A 104 8.09 -21.81 11.34
C ILE A 104 7.74 -22.02 12.81
N CYS A 105 6.54 -22.54 13.05
CA CYS A 105 6.08 -22.93 14.38
C CYS A 105 5.70 -24.40 14.37
N ASN A 106 5.99 -25.11 15.46
CA ASN A 106 5.35 -26.39 15.72
C ASN A 106 3.86 -26.15 16.02
N GLN A 107 2.95 -27.01 15.56
CA GLN A 107 1.53 -26.89 15.92
C GLN A 107 1.29 -27.16 17.42
N ASN A 108 2.23 -27.85 18.07
CA ASN A 108 2.21 -28.04 19.51
C ASN A 108 2.96 -26.89 20.21
N MET A 109 2.25 -26.17 21.08
CA MET A 109 2.80 -25.01 21.80
C MET A 109 3.85 -25.41 22.84
N LEU A 110 3.57 -26.46 23.62
CA LEU A 110 4.37 -26.89 24.77
C LEU A 110 4.63 -28.39 24.71
N ARG A 111 5.88 -28.80 24.92
CA ARG A 111 6.26 -30.22 24.97
C ARG A 111 5.68 -30.91 26.20
N LYS A 112 5.07 -32.06 25.98
CA LYS A 112 4.47 -32.93 26.99
C LYS A 112 5.44 -33.25 28.12
N ASP A 113 6.67 -33.65 27.82
CA ASP A 113 7.68 -34.02 28.81
C ASP A 113 8.07 -32.86 29.75
N LYS A 114 7.83 -31.61 29.36
CA LYS A 114 8.15 -30.42 30.15
C LYS A 114 7.00 -29.91 31.00
N ILE A 115 5.77 -30.22 30.65
CA ILE A 115 4.59 -29.67 31.34
C ILE A 115 3.89 -30.67 32.27
N LEU A 116 4.07 -31.97 32.09
CA LEU A 116 3.42 -32.97 32.93
C LEU A 116 3.77 -32.78 34.42
N GLY A 117 2.73 -32.71 35.26
CA GLY A 117 2.84 -32.48 36.70
C GLY A 117 3.02 -31.01 37.12
N THR A 118 2.99 -30.07 36.17
CA THR A 118 3.18 -28.63 36.44
C THR A 118 1.87 -27.83 36.37
N GLU A 119 1.91 -26.57 36.75
CA GLU A 119 0.80 -25.62 36.57
C GLU A 119 0.42 -25.40 35.10
N ALA A 120 1.38 -25.54 34.18
CA ALA A 120 1.13 -25.43 32.75
C ALA A 120 0.23 -26.56 32.23
N GLN A 121 0.31 -27.76 32.82
CA GLN A 121 -0.61 -28.84 32.49
C GLN A 121 -2.04 -28.47 32.87
N LYS A 122 -2.26 -28.00 34.10
CA LYS A 122 -3.59 -27.58 34.56
C LYS A 122 -4.19 -26.51 33.66
N PHE A 123 -3.39 -25.52 33.25
CA PHE A 123 -3.81 -24.49 32.30
C PHE A 123 -4.28 -25.07 30.96
N MET A 124 -3.52 -26.02 30.39
CA MET A 124 -3.90 -26.65 29.12
C MET A 124 -5.19 -27.48 29.27
N ASP A 125 -5.34 -28.19 30.39
CA ASP A 125 -6.54 -28.99 30.70
C ASP A 125 -7.78 -28.09 30.92
N ASP A 126 -7.61 -26.93 31.56
CA ASP A 126 -8.67 -25.94 31.75
C ASP A 126 -9.12 -25.33 30.41
N ILE A 127 -8.18 -24.99 29.53
CA ILE A 127 -8.50 -24.53 28.17
C ILE A 127 -9.23 -25.61 27.38
N GLU A 128 -8.84 -26.88 27.52
CA GLU A 128 -9.53 -28.00 26.88
C GLU A 128 -10.99 -28.10 27.33
N SER A 129 -11.22 -28.04 28.64
CA SER A 129 -12.55 -28.03 29.23
C SER A 129 -13.42 -26.88 28.69
N LEU A 130 -12.87 -25.66 28.63
CA LEU A 130 -13.51 -24.48 28.04
C LEU A 130 -13.86 -24.65 26.56
N LEU A 131 -12.95 -25.19 25.74
CA LEU A 131 -13.14 -25.35 24.30
C LEU A 131 -14.20 -26.40 23.97
N PHE A 132 -14.26 -27.50 24.73
CA PHE A 132 -15.19 -28.60 24.49
C PHE A 132 -16.50 -28.49 25.30
N GLY A 133 -16.70 -27.40 26.04
CA GLY A 133 -17.95 -27.08 26.71
C GLY A 133 -18.27 -27.99 27.91
N GLU A 134 -17.27 -28.65 28.47
CA GLU A 134 -17.40 -29.27 29.79
C GLU A 134 -17.31 -28.16 30.86
N GLY A 135 -18.22 -28.13 31.82
CA GLY A 135 -18.18 -27.11 32.87
C GLY A 135 -16.86 -27.17 33.63
N LEU A 136 -16.25 -26.00 33.89
CA LEU A 136 -14.99 -25.88 34.65
C LEU A 136 -15.08 -26.70 35.95
N ARG A 137 -14.22 -27.72 36.07
CA ARG A 137 -14.12 -28.58 37.26
C ARG A 137 -13.42 -27.81 38.39
N ASN A 138 -14.18 -26.93 39.06
CA ASN A 138 -14.20 -26.66 40.51
C ASN A 138 -14.27 -25.18 40.92
N ASN A 139 -14.97 -24.99 42.05
CA ASN A 139 -14.94 -23.82 42.95
C ASN A 139 -13.57 -23.69 43.65
N SER A 140 -12.61 -23.01 43.05
CA SER A 140 -11.40 -22.57 43.78
C SER A 140 -11.21 -21.06 43.66
N ASN A 141 -11.20 -20.37 44.79
CA ASN A 141 -10.74 -18.99 44.93
C ASN A 141 -9.20 -18.86 44.76
N GLU A 142 -8.59 -19.72 43.94
CA GLU A 142 -7.17 -19.67 43.64
C GLU A 142 -6.99 -18.79 42.41
N THR A 143 -6.31 -17.67 42.60
CA THR A 143 -5.91 -16.78 41.49
C THR A 143 -4.78 -17.48 40.76
N PHE A 144 -5.09 -18.11 39.64
CA PHE A 144 -4.09 -18.73 38.79
C PHE A 144 -3.28 -17.64 38.06
N ALA A 145 -2.01 -17.49 38.44
CA ALA A 145 -1.09 -16.54 37.82
C ALA A 145 0.05 -17.30 37.13
N LEU A 146 -0.19 -17.74 35.89
CA LEU A 146 0.84 -18.39 35.08
C LEU A 146 1.62 -17.35 34.29
N ASP A 147 2.93 -17.32 34.49
CA ASP A 147 3.85 -16.61 33.60
C ASP A 147 4.01 -17.41 32.30
N LEU A 148 3.11 -17.16 31.35
CA LEU A 148 3.07 -17.87 30.08
C LEU A 148 4.36 -17.68 29.27
N ASP A 149 4.96 -16.48 29.32
CA ASP A 149 6.20 -16.18 28.60
C ASP A 149 7.35 -17.06 29.08
N ARG A 150 7.48 -17.22 30.40
CA ARG A 150 8.49 -18.10 31.00
C ARG A 150 8.24 -19.56 30.64
N VAL A 151 7.00 -20.02 30.78
CA VAL A 151 6.61 -21.40 30.49
C VAL A 151 6.86 -21.75 29.03
N VAL A 152 6.47 -20.88 28.09
CA VAL A 152 6.70 -21.07 26.66
C VAL A 152 8.19 -21.17 26.34
N LYS A 153 9.03 -20.32 26.96
CA LYS A 153 10.49 -20.37 26.76
C LYS A 153 11.13 -21.64 27.31
N GLU A 154 10.63 -22.18 28.41
CA GLU A 154 11.20 -23.38 29.07
C GLU A 154 10.67 -24.69 28.48
N ALA A 155 9.38 -24.73 28.12
CA ALA A 155 8.67 -25.93 27.71
C ALA A 155 8.33 -25.99 26.22
N GLY A 156 8.58 -24.94 25.44
CA GLY A 156 8.38 -24.94 23.99
C GLY A 156 9.36 -25.85 23.24
N HIS A 157 9.06 -26.11 21.97
CA HIS A 157 9.94 -26.92 21.12
C HIS A 157 11.22 -26.17 20.74
N ASN A 158 12.37 -26.83 20.88
CA ASN A 158 13.66 -26.27 20.49
C ASN A 158 13.93 -26.53 19.01
N ILE A 159 14.36 -25.51 18.27
CA ILE A 159 14.74 -25.66 16.85
C ILE A 159 15.86 -26.68 16.65
N SER A 160 16.77 -26.83 17.62
CA SER A 160 17.88 -27.78 17.53
C SER A 160 17.40 -29.23 17.50
N ASP A 161 16.27 -29.51 18.15
CA ASP A 161 15.66 -30.86 18.19
C ASP A 161 14.77 -31.09 16.95
N MET A 162 14.07 -30.05 16.51
CA MET A 162 13.19 -30.11 15.34
C MET A 162 13.95 -30.11 14.02
N LEU A 163 15.07 -29.39 13.89
CA LEU A 163 15.79 -29.21 12.63
C LEU A 163 16.76 -30.37 12.37
N THR A 164 16.33 -31.34 11.58
CA THR A 164 17.17 -32.50 11.21
C THR A 164 18.18 -32.14 10.11
N SER A 165 17.77 -31.35 9.12
CA SER A 165 18.66 -30.90 8.04
C SER A 165 18.21 -29.54 7.50
N CYS A 166 19.18 -28.69 7.21
CA CYS A 166 18.96 -27.36 6.63
C CYS A 166 19.96 -27.12 5.51
N THR A 167 19.46 -26.69 4.35
CA THR A 167 20.29 -26.26 3.23
C THR A 167 19.74 -24.96 2.65
N TRP A 168 20.63 -23.98 2.48
CA TRP A 168 20.34 -22.70 1.86
C TRP A 168 21.36 -22.44 0.75
N GLN A 169 20.89 -22.20 -0.49
CA GLN A 169 21.77 -21.98 -1.65
C GLN A 169 22.88 -23.06 -1.80
N ARG A 170 22.53 -24.33 -1.54
CA ARG A 170 23.44 -25.50 -1.52
C ARG A 170 24.50 -25.49 -0.39
N GLY A 171 24.54 -24.44 0.43
CA GLY A 171 25.33 -24.40 1.66
C GLY A 171 24.55 -24.99 2.84
N LEU A 172 25.28 -25.47 3.83
CA LEU A 172 24.68 -25.88 5.10
C LEU A 172 24.20 -24.64 5.86
N CYS A 173 23.03 -24.74 6.47
CA CYS A 173 22.53 -23.83 7.48
C CYS A 173 22.28 -24.60 8.78
N GLY A 174 22.16 -23.87 9.88
CA GLY A 174 21.95 -24.46 11.20
C GLY A 174 20.91 -23.72 12.04
N PRO A 175 20.65 -24.20 13.26
CA PRO A 175 19.77 -23.54 14.24
C PRO A 175 20.10 -22.07 14.49
N GLU A 176 21.38 -21.70 14.42
CA GLU A 176 21.89 -20.33 14.61
C GLU A 176 21.40 -19.33 13.55
N ASP A 177 20.97 -19.81 12.39
CA ASP A 177 20.43 -18.98 11.32
C ASP A 177 18.97 -18.55 11.56
N PHE A 178 18.33 -19.06 12.61
CA PHE A 178 16.95 -18.78 12.96
C PHE A 178 16.87 -17.89 14.19
N SER A 179 16.14 -16.78 14.07
CA SER A 179 15.81 -15.94 15.23
C SER A 179 14.54 -16.43 15.91
N LEU A 180 14.46 -16.30 17.23
CA LEU A 180 13.28 -16.66 18.00
C LEU A 180 12.15 -15.63 17.81
N PHE A 181 10.94 -16.13 17.60
CA PHE A 181 9.67 -15.41 17.64
C PHE A 181 8.70 -16.16 18.55
N ILE A 182 7.90 -15.44 19.34
CA ILE A 182 6.90 -16.05 20.24
C ILE A 182 5.52 -15.72 19.69
N SER A 183 4.81 -16.75 19.22
CA SER A 183 3.41 -16.67 18.84
C SER A 183 2.53 -16.87 20.08
N SER A 184 1.41 -16.15 20.14
CA SER A 184 0.46 -16.26 21.24
C SER A 184 -0.26 -17.62 21.28
N GLN A 185 -0.49 -18.24 20.12
CA GLN A 185 -1.19 -19.53 20.03
C GLN A 185 -0.25 -20.73 19.90
N ARG A 186 0.94 -20.54 19.31
CA ARG A 186 1.89 -21.64 19.01
C ARG A 186 3.17 -21.60 19.83
N GLY A 187 3.36 -20.60 20.68
CA GLY A 187 4.52 -20.52 21.55
C GLY A 187 5.81 -20.24 20.76
N LEU A 188 6.83 -21.08 20.93
CA LEU A 188 8.15 -20.85 20.31
C LEU A 188 8.13 -21.14 18.80
N CYS A 189 8.47 -20.11 18.04
CA CYS A 189 8.60 -20.14 16.59
C CYS A 189 9.98 -19.62 16.17
N TYR A 190 10.40 -20.00 14.97
CA TYR A 190 11.74 -19.75 14.47
C TYR A 190 11.69 -19.13 13.08
N THR A 191 12.32 -17.97 12.94
CA THR A 191 12.32 -17.20 11.69
C THR A 191 13.68 -17.24 11.03
N PHE A 192 13.75 -17.89 9.87
CA PHE A 192 14.92 -17.80 9.00
C PHE A 192 14.96 -16.43 8.31
N ASN A 193 16.14 -15.83 8.21
CA ASN A 193 16.37 -14.58 7.47
C ASN A 193 15.48 -13.41 7.95
N SER A 194 15.38 -13.26 9.28
CA SER A 194 14.56 -12.22 9.91
C SER A 194 15.13 -10.80 9.80
N GLY A 195 16.43 -10.64 9.56
CA GLY A 195 17.08 -9.33 9.55
C GLY A 195 17.28 -8.70 10.93
N ARG A 196 17.01 -9.44 12.02
CA ARG A 196 17.20 -8.99 13.41
C ARG A 196 18.70 -8.92 13.78
N PRO A 197 19.08 -8.22 14.86
CA PRO A 197 20.47 -8.19 15.33
C PRO A 197 21.04 -9.61 15.48
N GLY A 198 22.19 -9.86 14.86
CA GLY A 198 22.81 -11.20 14.82
C GLY A 198 22.41 -12.08 13.63
N HIS A 199 21.37 -11.71 12.87
CA HIS A 199 20.86 -12.48 11.73
C HIS A 199 20.89 -11.63 10.44
N PRO A 200 21.95 -11.72 9.62
CA PRO A 200 22.09 -10.90 8.42
C PRO A 200 21.08 -11.25 7.31
N LEU A 201 20.73 -10.25 6.50
CA LEU A 201 19.84 -10.41 5.36
C LEU A 201 20.48 -11.26 4.25
N ARG A 202 19.75 -12.26 3.78
CA ARG A 202 20.15 -13.20 2.72
C ARG A 202 19.46 -12.87 1.41
N TYR A 203 20.22 -12.91 0.32
CA TYR A 203 19.74 -12.54 -1.02
C TYR A 203 19.79 -13.74 -1.97
N GLN A 204 18.85 -13.75 -2.92
CA GLN A 204 18.74 -14.75 -3.97
C GLN A 204 19.03 -14.15 -5.34
N SER A 205 19.87 -14.82 -6.13
CA SER A 205 20.19 -14.42 -7.51
C SER A 205 19.58 -15.33 -8.56
N SER A 206 19.19 -16.56 -8.19
CA SER A 206 18.68 -17.55 -9.15
C SER A 206 17.52 -18.35 -8.57
N ALA A 207 16.53 -18.63 -9.41
CA ALA A 207 15.41 -19.48 -9.06
C ALA A 207 15.80 -20.97 -9.13
N GLY A 208 15.07 -21.80 -8.39
CA GLY A 208 15.22 -23.26 -8.41
C GLY A 208 15.22 -23.87 -7.02
N ARG A 209 14.76 -25.14 -6.93
CA ARG A 209 14.64 -25.86 -5.64
C ARG A 209 15.97 -25.94 -4.89
N SER A 210 17.08 -26.20 -5.59
CA SER A 210 18.42 -26.30 -4.99
C SER A 210 18.96 -24.97 -4.44
N ASN A 211 18.40 -23.85 -4.91
CA ASN A 211 18.89 -22.53 -4.54
C ASN A 211 18.02 -21.92 -3.43
N GLY A 212 16.84 -22.49 -3.16
CA GLY A 212 15.96 -22.07 -2.07
C GLY A 212 16.39 -22.60 -0.70
N LEU A 213 15.49 -22.42 0.26
CA LEU A 213 15.58 -22.99 1.60
C LEU A 213 15.00 -24.40 1.58
N LEU A 214 15.81 -25.39 1.93
CA LEU A 214 15.39 -26.79 2.07
C LEU A 214 15.53 -27.18 3.52
N LEU A 215 14.43 -27.63 4.12
CA LEU A 215 14.34 -28.02 5.51
C LEU A 215 13.84 -29.46 5.61
N GLN A 216 14.45 -30.21 6.50
CA GLN A 216 13.91 -31.46 7.00
C GLN A 216 13.66 -31.29 8.49
N LEU A 217 12.39 -31.39 8.88
CA LEU A 217 11.92 -31.09 10.22
C LEU A 217 11.33 -32.33 10.88
N ASN A 218 11.60 -32.50 12.17
CA ASN A 218 10.99 -33.48 13.05
C ASN A 218 9.91 -32.80 13.90
N ALA A 219 8.65 -33.19 13.70
CA ALA A 219 7.53 -32.59 14.42
C ALA A 219 7.45 -33.02 15.90
N GLU A 220 8.12 -34.11 16.30
CA GLU A 220 8.07 -34.65 17.68
C GLU A 220 6.64 -34.98 18.16
N PRO A 221 5.87 -35.80 17.41
CA PRO A 221 4.46 -36.08 17.73
C PRO A 221 4.25 -36.73 19.10
N ASP A 222 5.24 -37.43 19.63
CA ASP A 222 5.22 -38.03 20.97
C ASP A 222 5.17 -36.98 22.10
N GLN A 223 5.59 -35.74 21.80
CA GLN A 223 5.60 -34.61 22.73
C GLN A 223 4.33 -33.75 22.68
N TYR A 224 3.34 -34.11 21.87
CA TYR A 224 2.12 -33.30 21.73
C TYR A 224 1.21 -33.43 22.96
N TYR A 225 0.63 -32.31 23.40
CA TYR A 225 -0.29 -32.27 24.55
C TYR A 225 -1.32 -31.12 24.45
N GLY A 226 -2.50 -31.34 25.02
CA GLY A 226 -3.55 -30.33 25.16
C GLY A 226 -4.45 -30.16 23.94
N PRO A 227 -5.45 -29.25 24.01
CA PRO A 227 -6.60 -29.25 23.10
C PRO A 227 -6.27 -28.87 21.66
N PHE A 228 -5.25 -28.02 21.46
CA PHE A 228 -4.85 -27.56 20.13
C PHE A 228 -4.30 -28.70 19.26
N ASN A 229 -3.74 -29.77 19.85
CA ASN A 229 -3.33 -30.94 19.09
C ASN A 229 -4.52 -31.67 18.43
N MET A 230 -5.71 -31.63 19.04
CA MET A 230 -6.91 -32.30 18.55
C MET A 230 -7.56 -31.49 17.43
N LEU A 231 -7.43 -30.16 17.48
CA LEU A 231 -8.04 -29.24 16.53
C LEU A 231 -7.15 -28.99 15.30
N GLU A 232 -5.84 -28.83 15.48
CA GLU A 232 -4.92 -28.40 14.42
C GLU A 232 -4.05 -29.55 13.87
N GLY A 233 -4.04 -30.71 14.54
CA GLY A 233 -3.28 -31.89 14.14
C GLY A 233 -1.76 -31.75 14.34
N THR A 234 -1.01 -32.71 13.79
CA THR A 234 0.46 -32.75 13.89
C THR A 234 1.10 -32.09 12.69
N GLY A 235 2.15 -31.30 12.93
CA GLY A 235 3.01 -30.76 11.88
C GLY A 235 3.57 -29.40 12.22
N PHE A 236 3.75 -28.60 11.17
CA PHE A 236 4.27 -27.25 11.28
C PHE A 236 3.34 -26.26 10.61
N ARG A 237 3.30 -25.04 11.16
CA ARG A 237 2.74 -23.89 10.45
C ARG A 237 3.87 -23.02 9.95
N VAL A 238 3.81 -22.63 8.68
CA VAL A 238 4.87 -21.88 8.00
C VAL A 238 4.31 -20.60 7.41
N LEU A 239 4.97 -19.47 7.65
CA LEU A 239 4.63 -18.17 7.09
C LEU A 239 5.81 -17.61 6.32
N VAL A 240 5.55 -17.14 5.11
CA VAL A 240 6.50 -16.39 4.28
C VAL A 240 6.08 -14.92 4.29
N HIS A 241 6.93 -14.04 4.81
CA HIS A 241 6.61 -12.63 5.00
C HIS A 241 7.82 -11.71 4.73
N ASP A 242 7.59 -10.40 4.67
CA ASP A 242 8.67 -9.41 4.62
C ASP A 242 9.32 -9.26 6.01
N GLN A 243 10.60 -8.91 6.06
CA GLN A 243 11.34 -8.78 7.32
C GLN A 243 10.76 -7.72 8.27
N ASN A 244 10.14 -6.67 7.70
CA ASN A 244 9.58 -5.55 8.45
C ASN A 244 8.10 -5.76 8.82
N GLU A 245 7.56 -6.95 8.58
CA GLU A 245 6.17 -7.31 8.85
C GLU A 245 6.08 -8.19 10.09
N TRP A 246 5.05 -7.97 10.92
CA TRP A 246 4.77 -8.85 12.04
C TRP A 246 4.31 -10.24 11.53
N PRO A 247 4.93 -11.34 11.99
CA PRO A 247 4.56 -12.68 11.54
C PRO A 247 3.27 -13.15 12.22
N ASP A 248 2.13 -12.79 11.62
CA ASP A 248 0.79 -13.27 12.01
C ASP A 248 0.59 -14.70 11.48
N MET A 249 1.06 -15.66 12.29
CA MET A 249 1.01 -17.09 11.98
C MET A 249 -0.42 -17.60 11.97
N GLU A 250 -1.28 -17.04 12.79
CA GLU A 250 -2.64 -17.43 13.05
C GLU A 250 -3.52 -17.20 11.84
N ASN A 251 -3.45 -16.01 11.22
CA ASN A 251 -4.32 -15.68 10.09
C ASN A 251 -3.73 -16.05 8.72
N TYR A 252 -2.40 -16.04 8.57
CA TYR A 252 -1.76 -16.19 7.24
C TYR A 252 -0.81 -17.39 7.11
N GLY A 253 -0.59 -18.14 8.19
CA GLY A 253 0.25 -19.34 8.16
C GLY A 253 -0.33 -20.48 7.32
N ILE A 254 0.55 -21.27 6.72
CA ILE A 254 0.22 -22.46 5.92
C ILE A 254 0.60 -23.70 6.71
N ASP A 255 -0.35 -24.62 6.86
CA ASP A 255 -0.13 -25.88 7.57
C ASP A 255 0.61 -26.89 6.68
N ILE A 256 1.67 -27.50 7.23
CA ILE A 256 2.53 -28.49 6.59
C ILE A 256 2.48 -29.77 7.40
N SER A 257 1.78 -30.77 6.86
CA SER A 257 1.65 -32.08 7.48
C SER A 257 2.96 -32.88 7.39
N PRO A 258 3.29 -33.68 8.41
CA PRO A 258 4.42 -34.60 8.39
C PRO A 258 4.19 -35.74 7.40
N GLY A 259 5.28 -36.43 7.02
CA GLY A 259 5.22 -37.59 6.10
C GLY A 259 5.25 -37.23 4.61
N PHE A 260 5.24 -35.94 4.26
CA PHE A 260 5.30 -35.46 2.88
C PHE A 260 6.45 -34.48 2.66
N SER A 261 6.92 -34.38 1.41
CA SER A 261 7.84 -33.31 0.98
C SER A 261 7.04 -32.19 0.31
N SER A 262 6.77 -31.13 1.07
CA SER A 262 6.03 -29.96 0.59
C SER A 262 6.95 -28.96 -0.11
N THR A 263 6.49 -28.37 -1.22
CA THR A 263 7.25 -27.35 -1.97
C THR A 263 6.42 -26.08 -2.06
N ILE A 264 6.94 -24.97 -1.52
CA ILE A 264 6.29 -23.66 -1.57
C ILE A 264 6.99 -22.81 -2.63
N ARG A 265 6.28 -22.50 -3.72
CA ARG A 265 6.77 -21.57 -4.74
C ARG A 265 6.45 -20.15 -4.33
N ILE A 266 7.48 -19.30 -4.27
CA ILE A 266 7.35 -17.91 -3.85
C ILE A 266 7.51 -16.98 -5.05
N GLN A 267 6.65 -15.97 -5.13
CA GLN A 267 6.77 -14.85 -6.08
C GLN A 267 6.59 -13.54 -5.32
N ARG A 268 7.55 -12.63 -5.45
CA ARG A 268 7.49 -11.32 -4.79
C ARG A 268 6.60 -10.37 -5.57
N HIS A 269 5.62 -9.79 -4.89
CA HIS A 269 4.79 -8.70 -5.40
C HIS A 269 5.01 -7.46 -4.53
N LYS A 270 5.26 -6.30 -5.15
CA LYS A 270 5.36 -5.02 -4.46
C LYS A 270 4.23 -4.12 -4.94
N THR A 271 3.38 -3.69 -4.01
CA THR A 271 2.28 -2.76 -4.29
C THR A 271 2.61 -1.42 -3.63
N VAL A 272 2.56 -0.34 -4.40
CA VAL A 272 2.71 1.03 -3.90
C VAL A 272 1.36 1.71 -4.07
N ARG A 273 0.84 2.30 -3.00
CA ARG A 273 -0.43 3.04 -2.99
C ARG A 273 -0.13 4.52 -2.77
N LEU A 274 -1.03 5.37 -3.25
CA LEU A 274 -0.89 6.82 -3.12
C LEU A 274 -1.46 7.32 -1.79
N GLU A 275 -0.83 8.36 -1.26
CA GLU A 275 -1.26 9.06 -0.04
C GLU A 275 -2.51 9.92 -0.29
N PRO A 276 -3.17 10.47 0.74
CA PRO A 276 -4.21 11.49 0.54
C PRO A 276 -3.70 12.64 -0.36
N PRO A 277 -4.52 13.17 -1.31
CA PRO A 277 -5.98 13.07 -1.40
C PRO A 277 -6.52 11.93 -2.27
N TYR A 278 -5.68 10.99 -2.73
CA TYR A 278 -6.13 9.87 -3.56
C TYR A 278 -7.01 8.89 -2.78
N LYS A 279 -7.92 8.19 -3.47
CA LYS A 279 -8.87 7.24 -2.85
C LYS A 279 -8.21 6.15 -2.00
N SER A 280 -6.96 5.77 -2.30
CA SER A 280 -6.24 4.77 -1.51
C SER A 280 -5.94 5.20 -0.07
N GLN A 281 -5.89 6.52 0.19
CA GLN A 281 -5.62 7.11 1.51
C GLN A 281 -4.49 6.40 2.27
N CYS A 282 -3.44 6.01 1.54
CA CYS A 282 -2.34 5.26 2.14
C CYS A 282 -1.61 6.18 3.11
N GLY A 283 -1.32 5.70 4.32
CA GLY A 283 -0.61 6.47 5.32
C GLY A 283 0.09 5.55 6.28
N GLU A 284 1.03 6.11 7.03
CA GLU A 284 1.76 5.41 8.07
C GLU A 284 1.38 5.98 9.43
N ARG A 285 1.31 5.11 10.44
CA ARG A 285 1.13 5.50 11.84
C ARG A 285 2.33 5.03 12.62
N LYS A 286 2.85 5.88 13.51
CA LYS A 286 3.87 5.46 14.47
C LYS A 286 3.24 4.47 15.45
N LEU A 287 3.77 3.25 15.46
CA LEU A 287 3.36 2.18 16.36
C LEU A 287 4.20 2.25 17.64
N ALA A 288 3.64 1.82 18.76
CA ALA A 288 4.34 1.75 20.04
C ALA A 288 5.23 0.50 20.11
N ALA A 289 4.77 -0.61 19.53
CA ALA A 289 5.42 -1.91 19.65
C ALA A 289 6.36 -2.27 18.47
N SER A 290 6.21 -1.61 17.32
CA SER A 290 6.99 -1.87 16.10
C SER A 290 7.60 -0.59 15.54
N GLU A 291 8.82 -0.67 15.02
CA GLU A 291 9.48 0.47 14.36
C GLU A 291 8.86 0.76 12.99
N THR A 292 8.41 -0.28 12.28
CA THR A 292 7.84 -0.18 10.94
C THR A 292 6.35 -0.44 10.96
N TYR A 293 5.60 0.42 10.25
CA TYR A 293 4.17 0.23 10.04
C TYR A 293 3.94 -0.94 9.06
N SER A 294 3.11 -1.88 9.48
CA SER A 294 2.54 -2.92 8.62
C SER A 294 1.10 -3.16 9.06
N PHE A 295 0.28 -3.73 8.17
CA PHE A 295 -1.11 -4.04 8.50
C PHE A 295 -1.19 -5.01 9.69
N SER A 296 -0.37 -6.07 9.70
CA SER A 296 -0.31 -7.03 10.80
C SER A 296 0.16 -6.39 12.11
N ALA A 297 1.21 -5.56 12.08
CA ALA A 297 1.67 -4.85 13.29
C ALA A 297 0.61 -3.87 13.83
N CYS A 298 -0.12 -3.18 12.95
CA CYS A 298 -1.20 -2.30 13.34
C CYS A 298 -2.38 -3.07 13.95
N PHE A 299 -2.71 -4.23 13.39
CA PHE A 299 -3.78 -5.10 13.89
C PHE A 299 -3.43 -5.67 15.27
N MET A 300 -2.17 -6.05 15.49
CA MET A 300 -1.71 -6.57 16.79
C MET A 300 -1.64 -5.53 17.91
N GLU A 301 -1.51 -4.24 17.59
CA GLU A 301 -1.51 -3.15 18.58
C GLU A 301 -2.92 -2.67 18.97
N CYS A 302 -3.93 -2.99 18.15
CA CYS A 302 -5.33 -2.58 18.35
C CYS A 302 -6.03 -3.38 19.44
#